data_AF-A0A5N5RGF9-F1
#
_entry.id   AF-A0A5N5RGF9-F1
#
_cell.length_a   1.000
_cell.length_b   1.000
_cell.length_c   1.000
_cell.angle_alpha   90.00
_cell.angle_beta   90.00
_cell.angle_gamma   90.00
#
_symmetry.space_group_name_H-M   'P 1'
#
loop_
_entity.id
_entity.type
_entity.pdbx_description
1 polymer ?
#
loop_
_entity_poly.entity_id
_entity_poly.type
_entity_poly.pdbx_seq_one_letter_code
_entity_poly.pdbx_strand_id
1 'polypeptide(L)'
;MTSSALNAAAKRMDAFAADSGLYGKRGVADARGRVRFADLAAGVYLVSRVAVADANTRYTCDPFLVSVPDAGDAASAGAFDVTVEPKFADAGVPEQPDQPTPQPGNTANTGVDAVPTMVFAIMCAVIGFAGIIVSHLRRNE
;
A
#
# COMPACT_ATOMS: atom_id res chain seq x y z
N MET A 1 19.74 -5.50 12.30
CA MET A 1 18.99 -6.60 11.62
C MET A 1 17.96 -5.97 10.70
N THR A 2 17.66 -6.57 9.55
CA THR A 2 16.59 -6.07 8.67
C THR A 2 15.23 -6.47 9.22
N SER A 3 14.19 -5.70 8.91
CA SER A 3 12.81 -6.03 9.28
C SER A 3 12.35 -7.37 8.69
N SER A 4 12.86 -7.75 7.51
CA SER A 4 12.59 -9.04 6.89
C SER A 4 13.18 -10.22 7.67
N ALA A 5 14.40 -10.07 8.21
CA ALA A 5 15.03 -11.11 9.02
C ALA A 5 14.26 -11.35 10.34
N LEU A 6 13.79 -10.26 10.98
CA LEU A 6 12.98 -10.35 12.20
C LEU A 6 11.61 -11.01 11.94
N ASN A 7 10.94 -10.68 10.83
CA ASN A 7 9.68 -11.36 10.46
C ASN A 7 9.90 -12.86 10.21
N ALA A 8 10.96 -13.23 9.49
CA ALA A 8 11.28 -14.64 9.26
C ALA A 8 11.60 -15.38 10.58
N ALA A 9 12.31 -14.73 11.51
CA ALA A 9 12.57 -15.29 12.83
C ALA A 9 11.26 -15.48 13.63
N ALA A 10 10.39 -14.48 13.66
CA ALA A 10 9.11 -14.54 14.35
C ALA A 10 8.24 -15.69 13.82
N LYS A 11 8.15 -15.87 12.50
CA LYS A 11 7.40 -16.97 11.87
C LYS A 11 7.94 -18.36 12.26
N ARG A 12 9.26 -18.52 12.35
CA ARG A 12 9.87 -19.78 12.79
C ARG A 12 9.59 -20.06 14.26
N MET A 13 9.70 -19.04 15.11
CA MET A 13 9.38 -19.15 16.54
C MET A 13 7.91 -19.48 16.76
N ASP A 14 7.02 -18.91 15.95
CA ASP A 14 5.59 -19.16 16.00
C ASP A 14 5.22 -20.60 15.65
N ALA A 15 5.74 -21.12 14.53
CA ALA A 15 5.54 -22.51 14.16
C ALA A 15 6.01 -23.47 15.27
N PHE A 16 7.22 -23.24 15.80
CA PHE A 16 7.75 -24.04 16.90
C PHE A 16 6.91 -23.95 18.18
N ALA A 17 6.46 -22.74 18.54
CA ALA A 17 5.65 -22.52 19.73
C ALA A 17 4.24 -23.14 19.60
N ALA A 18 3.64 -23.10 18.41
CA ALA A 18 2.37 -23.74 18.13
C ALA A 18 2.47 -25.27 18.25
N ASP A 19 3.44 -25.88 17.57
CA ASP A 19 3.65 -27.34 17.58
C ASP A 19 4.01 -27.85 18.98
N SER A 20 4.74 -27.06 19.76
CA SER A 20 5.21 -27.43 21.10
C SER A 20 4.30 -26.97 22.24
N GLY A 21 3.20 -26.25 21.95
CA GLY A 21 2.28 -25.74 22.96
C GLY A 21 2.87 -24.69 23.92
N LEU A 22 3.82 -23.87 23.46
CA LEU A 22 4.64 -22.98 24.30
C LEU A 22 4.09 -21.57 24.50
N TYR A 23 2.88 -21.26 24.02
CA TYR A 23 2.28 -19.95 24.27
C TYR A 23 1.95 -19.76 25.76
N GLY A 24 2.65 -18.83 26.42
CA GLY A 24 2.54 -18.64 27.87
C GLY A 24 1.31 -17.85 28.35
N LYS A 25 0.94 -16.76 27.65
CA LYS A 25 -0.25 -15.94 27.97
C LYS A 25 -1.15 -15.82 26.74
N ARG A 26 -2.47 -15.84 26.96
CA ARG A 26 -3.51 -15.70 25.93
C ARG A 26 -4.54 -14.67 26.35
N GLY A 27 -5.12 -13.97 25.39
CA GLY A 27 -6.16 -12.98 25.61
C GLY A 27 -7.00 -12.80 24.34
N VAL A 28 -8.25 -12.39 24.51
CA VAL A 28 -9.17 -12.09 23.41
C VAL A 28 -9.22 -10.57 23.25
N ALA A 29 -9.10 -10.09 22.01
CA ALA A 29 -9.23 -8.68 21.72
C ALA A 29 -10.67 -8.18 21.98
N ASP A 30 -10.80 -6.99 22.53
CA ASP A 30 -12.08 -6.35 22.79
C ASP A 30 -12.76 -5.86 21.49
N ALA A 31 -13.94 -5.24 21.61
CA ALA A 31 -14.68 -4.67 20.48
C ALA A 31 -13.93 -3.53 19.75
N ARG A 32 -12.85 -2.99 20.33
CA ARG A 32 -11.96 -2.00 19.72
C ARG A 32 -10.72 -2.64 19.10
N GLY A 33 -10.65 -3.98 19.07
CA GLY A 33 -9.51 -4.72 18.53
C GLY A 33 -8.28 -4.72 19.44
N ARG A 34 -8.44 -4.47 20.75
CA ARG A 34 -7.32 -4.33 21.69
C ARG A 34 -7.26 -5.46 22.71
N VAL A 35 -6.05 -5.87 23.06
CA VAL A 35 -5.78 -6.81 24.16
C VAL A 35 -4.60 -6.28 24.96
N ARG A 36 -4.64 -6.44 26.29
CA ARG A 36 -3.55 -6.01 27.21
C ARG A 36 -3.01 -7.21 27.95
N PHE A 37 -1.68 -7.33 27.99
CA PHE A 37 -0.97 -8.29 28.81
C PHE A 37 -0.18 -7.53 29.88
N ALA A 38 -0.50 -7.77 31.15
CA ALA A 38 0.16 -7.15 32.30
C ALA A 38 1.17 -8.10 32.96
N ASP A 39 1.97 -7.55 33.86
CA ASP A 39 2.96 -8.28 34.68
C ASP A 39 3.90 -9.12 33.83
N LEU A 40 4.43 -8.48 32.77
CA LEU A 40 5.46 -9.04 31.92
C LEU A 40 6.84 -8.70 32.51
N ALA A 41 7.70 -9.70 32.60
CA ALA A 41 9.11 -9.48 32.90
C ALA A 41 9.77 -8.70 31.76
N ALA A 42 10.93 -8.10 32.02
CA ALA A 42 11.72 -7.53 30.93
C ALA A 42 12.19 -8.66 29.99
N GLY A 43 12.03 -8.48 28.69
CA GLY A 43 12.40 -9.48 27.69
C GLY A 43 11.82 -9.23 26.31
N VAL A 44 12.11 -10.14 25.39
CA VAL A 44 11.55 -10.17 24.03
C VAL A 44 10.42 -11.20 23.99
N TYR A 45 9.27 -10.77 23.52
CA TYR A 45 8.04 -11.55 23.45
C TYR A 45 7.67 -11.84 22.00
N LEU A 46 7.34 -13.10 21.72
CA LEU A 46 6.61 -13.47 20.52
C LEU A 46 5.12 -13.18 20.73
N VAL A 47 4.53 -12.38 19.84
CA VAL A 47 3.09 -12.13 19.80
C VAL A 47 2.53 -12.79 18.54
N SER A 48 1.52 -13.63 18.72
CA SER A 48 0.86 -14.37 17.64
C SER A 48 -0.64 -14.44 17.84
N ARG A 49 -1.38 -14.41 16.73
CA ARG A 49 -2.84 -14.56 16.73
C ARG A 49 -3.18 -16.04 16.66
N VAL A 50 -3.46 -16.63 17.82
CA VAL A 50 -3.70 -18.08 17.97
C VAL A 50 -5.15 -18.53 17.71
N ALA A 51 -6.06 -17.58 17.55
CA ALA A 51 -7.48 -17.83 17.22
C ALA A 51 -8.05 -16.62 16.46
N VAL A 52 -9.06 -16.84 15.62
CA VAL A 52 -9.71 -15.78 14.84
C VAL A 52 -11.22 -15.84 15.05
N ALA A 53 -11.85 -14.67 15.17
CA ALA A 53 -13.31 -14.57 15.14
C ALA A 53 -13.80 -14.69 13.69
N ASP A 54 -15.01 -15.20 13.48
CA ASP A 54 -15.58 -15.45 12.15
C ASP A 54 -15.55 -14.19 11.25
N ALA A 55 -15.91 -13.04 11.82
CA ALA A 55 -15.90 -11.74 11.14
C ALA A 55 -14.51 -11.30 10.65
N ASN A 56 -13.44 -11.90 11.18
CA ASN A 56 -12.04 -11.53 10.92
C ASN A 56 -11.27 -12.58 10.11
N THR A 57 -11.94 -13.63 9.63
CA THR A 57 -11.33 -14.74 8.86
C THR A 57 -10.64 -14.28 7.57
N ARG A 58 -11.11 -13.19 6.96
CA ARG A 58 -10.47 -12.61 5.76
C ARG A 58 -9.12 -11.97 6.02
N TYR A 59 -8.79 -11.65 7.27
CA TYR A 59 -7.56 -10.95 7.59
C TYR A 59 -6.49 -11.93 8.05
N THR A 60 -5.28 -11.79 7.54
CA THR A 60 -4.08 -12.45 8.07
C THR A 60 -3.32 -11.51 8.98
N CYS A 61 -2.65 -12.03 10.00
CA CYS A 61 -1.80 -11.26 10.90
C CYS A 61 -0.54 -12.09 11.14
N ASP A 62 0.59 -11.61 10.66
CA ASP A 62 1.87 -12.28 10.88
C ASP A 62 2.26 -12.21 12.37
N PRO A 63 2.94 -13.23 12.91
CA PRO A 63 3.55 -13.13 14.23
C PRO A 63 4.70 -12.10 14.21
N PHE A 64 4.94 -11.46 15.36
CA PHE A 64 5.95 -10.42 15.48
C PHE A 64 6.59 -10.42 16.88
N LEU A 65 7.74 -9.75 17.00
CA LEU A 65 8.50 -9.65 18.25
C LEU A 65 8.30 -8.28 18.90
N VAL A 66 8.14 -8.26 20.22
CA VAL A 66 7.97 -7.06 21.04
C VAL A 66 8.98 -7.09 22.17
N SER A 67 9.72 -6.00 22.37
CA SER A 67 10.59 -5.83 23.54
C SER A 67 9.81 -5.15 24.67
N VAL A 68 9.97 -5.63 25.89
CA VAL A 68 9.48 -4.99 27.12
C VAL A 68 10.70 -4.78 28.05
N PRO A 69 11.02 -3.55 28.49
CA PRO A 69 10.43 -2.29 28.02
C PRO A 69 10.74 -2.04 26.53
N ASP A 70 10.09 -1.03 25.94
CA ASP A 70 10.33 -0.68 24.53
C ASP A 70 11.82 -0.44 24.29
N ALA A 71 12.34 -0.99 23.19
CA ALA A 71 13.75 -0.95 22.83
C ALA A 71 14.16 0.39 22.17
N GLY A 72 13.37 1.45 22.40
CA GLY A 72 13.64 2.80 21.90
C GLY A 72 15.01 3.32 22.34
N ASP A 73 15.45 4.41 21.70
CA ASP A 73 16.78 4.97 21.85
C ASP A 73 17.19 5.12 23.34
N ALA A 74 18.43 4.73 23.64
CA ALA A 74 18.99 4.53 24.99
C ALA A 74 18.91 5.73 25.96
N ALA A 75 18.39 6.88 25.53
CA ALA A 75 18.22 8.10 26.31
C ALA A 75 16.91 8.15 27.11
N SER A 76 15.90 7.35 26.76
CA SER A 76 14.66 7.20 27.53
C SER A 76 14.64 5.83 28.18
N ALA A 77 14.70 5.77 29.51
CA ALA A 77 14.40 4.55 30.25
C ALA A 77 13.08 3.97 29.71
N GLY A 78 13.16 2.83 29.01
CA GLY A 78 12.10 2.36 28.13
C GLY A 78 10.77 2.27 28.86
N ALA A 79 9.71 2.76 28.21
CA ALA A 79 8.37 2.63 28.75
C ALA A 79 8.03 1.14 28.89
N PHE A 80 7.65 0.72 30.10
CA PHE A 80 7.14 -0.63 30.34
C PHE A 80 5.71 -0.80 29.81
N ASP A 81 4.98 0.30 29.63
CA ASP A 81 3.67 0.29 28.97
C ASP A 81 3.87 0.38 27.44
N VAL A 82 4.15 -0.77 26.85
CA VAL A 82 4.44 -0.90 25.41
C VAL A 82 3.13 -1.10 24.64
N THR A 83 2.82 -0.16 23.74
CA THR A 83 1.70 -0.30 22.80
C THR A 83 2.23 -0.60 21.41
N VAL A 84 1.69 -1.64 20.78
CA VAL A 84 2.06 -2.08 19.43
C VAL A 84 0.82 -2.23 18.57
N GLU A 85 0.96 -1.95 17.28
CA GLU A 85 -0.09 -2.17 16.28
C GLU A 85 0.32 -3.35 15.38
N PRO A 86 -0.37 -4.50 15.47
CA PRO A 86 -0.07 -5.65 14.63
C PRO A 86 -0.22 -5.33 13.15
N LYS A 87 0.72 -5.81 12.33
CA LYS A 87 0.59 -5.72 10.88
C LYS A 87 -0.32 -6.85 10.39
N PHE A 88 -1.42 -6.47 9.74
CA PHE A 88 -2.37 -7.40 9.11
C PHE A 88 -2.52 -7.12 7.63
N ALA A 89 -3.03 -8.11 6.89
CA ALA A 89 -3.39 -7.98 5.48
C ALA A 89 -4.80 -8.51 5.24
N ASP A 90 -5.53 -7.87 4.33
CA ASP A 90 -6.79 -8.41 3.80
C ASP A 90 -6.44 -9.45 2.72
N ALA A 91 -6.86 -10.70 2.92
CA ALA A 91 -6.69 -11.79 1.96
C ALA A 91 -7.87 -11.91 0.98
N GLY A 92 -8.81 -10.96 1.00
CA GLY A 92 -9.90 -10.87 0.05
C GLY A 92 -9.43 -10.58 -1.38
N VAL A 93 -10.28 -10.93 -2.34
CA VAL A 93 -10.09 -10.53 -3.74
C VAL A 93 -10.34 -9.02 -3.84
N PRO A 94 -9.44 -8.23 -4.46
CA PRO A 94 -9.70 -6.82 -4.71
C PRO A 94 -11.03 -6.67 -5.46
N GLU A 95 -11.87 -5.74 -5.03
CA GLU A 95 -13.09 -5.42 -5.76
C GLU A 95 -12.68 -4.94 -7.16
N GLN A 96 -13.19 -5.63 -8.18
CA GLN A 96 -12.93 -5.23 -9.55
C GLN A 96 -13.59 -3.86 -9.74
N PRO A 97 -12.86 -2.82 -10.17
CA PRO A 97 -13.47 -1.53 -10.42
C PRO A 97 -14.61 -1.70 -11.42
N ASP A 98 -15.73 -1.01 -11.18
CA ASP A 98 -16.86 -1.01 -12.09
C ASP A 98 -16.36 -0.74 -13.51
N GLN A 99 -16.71 -1.62 -14.45
CA GLN A 99 -16.47 -1.31 -15.87
C GLN A 99 -17.31 -0.08 -16.21
N PRO A 100 -16.72 0.96 -16.85
CA PRO A 100 -17.50 2.08 -17.31
C PRO A 100 -18.61 1.56 -18.23
N THR A 101 -19.88 1.78 -17.88
CA THR A 101 -20.98 1.58 -18.81
C THR A 101 -20.81 2.56 -19.98
N PRO A 102 -20.73 2.10 -21.24
CA PRO A 102 -20.70 3.00 -22.38
C PRO A 102 -21.99 3.82 -22.40
N GLN A 103 -21.93 5.11 -22.08
CA GLN A 103 -23.03 6.02 -22.34
C GLN A 103 -23.09 6.28 -23.85
N PRO A 104 -24.23 6.03 -24.53
CA PRO A 104 -24.40 6.47 -25.90
C PRO A 104 -24.37 8.00 -25.92
N GLY A 105 -23.34 8.59 -26.52
CA GLY A 105 -23.30 10.02 -26.81
C GLY A 105 -22.03 10.77 -26.40
N ASN A 106 -21.15 10.19 -25.60
CA ASN A 106 -19.88 10.84 -25.28
C ASN A 106 -18.77 10.14 -26.06
N THR A 107 -18.38 10.72 -27.21
CA THR A 107 -17.09 10.41 -27.85
C THR A 107 -16.01 10.43 -26.78
N ALA A 108 -15.21 9.37 -26.72
CA ALA A 108 -14.09 9.30 -25.78
C ALA A 108 -13.28 10.59 -25.88
N ASN A 109 -13.05 11.24 -24.74
CA ASN A 109 -12.17 12.40 -24.64
C ASN A 109 -10.71 11.90 -24.68
N THR A 110 -10.34 11.16 -25.72
CA THR A 110 -8.94 11.05 -26.12
C THR A 110 -8.55 12.48 -26.46
N GLY A 111 -7.47 13.01 -25.85
CA GLY A 111 -7.02 14.40 -26.00
C GLY A 111 -6.54 14.76 -27.42
N VAL A 112 -7.25 14.28 -28.44
CA VAL A 112 -7.08 14.53 -29.84
C VAL A 112 -8.32 15.29 -30.28
N ASP A 113 -8.42 16.54 -29.86
CA ASP A 113 -9.26 17.51 -30.57
C ASP A 113 -8.73 17.54 -32.02
N ALA A 114 -9.40 16.81 -32.92
CA ALA A 114 -9.04 16.76 -34.35
C ALA A 114 -9.31 18.10 -35.05
N VAL A 115 -10.10 18.98 -34.42
CA VAL A 115 -10.49 20.29 -34.95
C VAL A 115 -9.32 21.30 -34.96
N PRO A 116 -8.58 21.56 -33.85
CA PRO A 116 -7.46 22.50 -33.86
C PRO A 116 -6.28 22.04 -34.73
N THR A 117 -6.03 20.73 -34.87
CA THR A 117 -4.92 20.22 -35.69
C THR A 117 -5.16 20.42 -37.19
N MET A 118 -6.38 20.19 -37.68
CA MET A 118 -6.70 20.38 -39.09
C MET A 118 -6.67 21.87 -39.48
N VAL A 119 -7.15 22.75 -38.61
CA VAL A 119 -7.09 24.22 -38.84
C VAL A 119 -5.65 24.72 -38.88
N PHE A 120 -4.78 24.24 -37.98
CA PHE A 120 -3.36 24.64 -37.96
C PHE A 120 -2.61 24.17 -39.22
N ALA A 121 -2.86 22.94 -39.69
CA ALA A 121 -2.23 22.41 -40.90
C ALA A 121 -2.61 23.21 -42.16
N ILE A 122 -3.86 23.64 -42.28
CA ILE A 122 -4.33 24.47 -43.41
C ILE A 122 -3.65 25.84 -43.38
N MET A 123 -3.53 26.48 -42.21
CA MET A 123 -2.87 27.78 -42.08
C MET A 123 -1.38 27.72 -42.44
N CYS A 124 -0.67 26.66 -42.05
CA CYS A 124 0.74 26.48 -42.43
C CYS A 124 0.93 26.31 -43.95
N ALA A 125 0.03 25.57 -44.62
CA ALA A 125 0.11 25.37 -46.07
C ALA A 125 -0.11 26.68 -46.85
N VAL A 126 -1.03 27.54 -46.41
CA VAL A 126 -1.31 28.83 -47.07
C VAL A 126 -0.12 29.79 -46.94
N ILE A 127 0.50 29.87 -45.76
CA ILE A 127 1.67 30.73 -45.54
C ILE A 127 2.88 30.22 -46.34
N GLY A 128 3.09 28.90 -46.40
CA GLY A 128 4.16 28.28 -47.18
C GLY A 128 4.04 28.57 -48.68
N PHE A 129 2.84 28.45 -49.26
CA PHE A 129 2.62 28.73 -50.68
C PHE A 129 2.82 30.21 -51.03
N ALA A 130 2.33 31.14 -50.20
CA ALA A 130 2.54 32.57 -50.41
C ALA A 130 4.04 32.94 -50.32
N GLY A 131 4.77 32.34 -49.37
CA GLY A 131 6.22 32.55 -49.23
C GLY A 131 7.01 32.07 -50.45
N ILE A 132 6.65 30.93 -51.03
CA ILE A 132 7.29 30.39 -52.24
C ILE A 132 7.02 31.31 -53.44
N ILE A 133 5.78 31.79 -53.63
CA ILE A 133 5.44 32.69 -54.74
C ILE A 133 6.19 34.03 -54.61
N VAL A 134 6.24 34.63 -53.42
CA VAL A 134 6.99 35.87 -53.18
C VAL A 134 8.49 35.66 -53.38
N SER A 135 9.05 34.53 -52.95
CA SER A 135 10.47 34.20 -53.18
C SER A 135 10.79 34.03 -54.67
N HIS A 136 9.87 33.49 -55.47
CA HIS A 136 10.06 33.35 -56.91
C HIS A 136 9.91 34.68 -57.64
N LEU A 137 8.99 35.54 -57.22
CA LEU A 137 8.83 36.90 -57.78
C LEU A 137 10.06 37.78 -57.49
N ARG A 138 10.62 37.75 -56.28
CA ARG A 138 11.82 38.51 -55.90
C ARG A 138 13.13 37.98 -56.49
N ARG A 139 13.15 36.75 -57.01
CA ARG A 139 14.32 36.17 -57.71
C ARG A 139 14.36 36.50 -59.21
N ASN A 140 13.26 37.04 -59.72
CA ASN A 140 13.07 37.38 -61.13
C ASN A 140 13.11 38.90 -61.38
N GLU A 141 13.37 39.69 -60.33
CA GLU A 141 13.81 41.10 -60.38
C GLU A 141 15.32 41.17 -60.13
#